data_AF-A0A1E4T8X0-F1
#
_entry.id   AF-A0A1E4T8X0-F1
#
_cell.length_a   1.000
_cell.length_b   1.000
_cell.length_c   1.000
_cell.angle_alpha   90.00
_cell.angle_beta   90.00
_cell.angle_gamma   90.00
#
_symmetry.space_group_name_H-M   'P 1'
#
loop_
_entity.id
_entity.type
_entity.pdbx_description
1 polymer ?
#
loop_
_entity_poly.entity_id
_entity_poly.type
_entity_poly.pdbx_seq_one_letter_code
_entity_poly.pdbx_strand_id
1 'polypeptide(L)'
;MKFVALVSGGKDSCFNILHCQANGHELICLANLYPPPSDSDELDSFMYQTVGHDILAYYEQCIGKPMYRQMITGGSENQNLEYKKTLRDETEDLYELLKTVKKHHPDVEGVSVGAILSSYQRTRVEDVCARLELTALSYLWQRDQTELMGEMCSSGMEAILIKVAAIGLNDKNLGMTLQQAYPILLKLNDRFGVHVCGEGGEFETLVLDAPFFSKARLVITEREVVKHTNDDVWYLKLKVDIQNKTQEESNQFAAAKHVVEPPLLNNKFSEISELFPETLTERNDLVLGDDFQPIPSPLWKLNVKKIGNKYFIGNITSTKVTVQEQVEDIFNQLKGTLEGYKLEFSNVQSASLLIKSMSDFATINGVYKTFFSEPLPPARICVETNMPLSILAQLSVVVIDDIAFKSGLHVQGRSYWAPSNIGPYSQTVIDRRDQVAHLSGQIPLIPKNMITCNDLKLATLMSLQHLDNVKQVTSIDKQLYICCFITNVSWLETVVKAWEEYTSEDLQYQKNLVIVKVKGLPRGCKVEWGGLSYKDVI
;
A
#
# COMPACT_ATOMS: atom_id res chain seq x y z
N MET A 1 -6.25 -16.49 4.95
CA MET A 1 -7.33 -15.54 5.26
C MET A 1 -8.53 -15.88 4.43
N LYS A 2 -9.71 -15.78 5.05
CA LYS A 2 -10.98 -15.78 4.35
C LYS A 2 -11.30 -14.35 3.93
N PHE A 3 -11.75 -14.15 2.69
CA PHE A 3 -11.95 -12.81 2.15
C PHE A 3 -13.29 -12.62 1.44
N VAL A 4 -13.74 -11.37 1.46
CA VAL A 4 -14.80 -10.85 0.59
C VAL A 4 -14.17 -10.13 -0.59
N ALA A 5 -14.70 -10.32 -1.80
CA ALA A 5 -14.24 -9.59 -2.97
C ALA A 5 -15.11 -8.37 -3.27
N LEU A 6 -14.51 -7.18 -3.29
CA LEU A 6 -15.15 -6.00 -3.86
C LEU A 6 -15.12 -6.14 -5.38
N VAL A 7 -16.30 -6.25 -5.98
CA VAL A 7 -16.45 -6.46 -7.42
C VAL A 7 -17.20 -5.31 -8.07
N SER A 8 -16.67 -4.87 -9.21
CA SER A 8 -17.31 -3.92 -10.13
C SER A 8 -17.80 -4.59 -11.41
N GLY A 9 -17.50 -5.89 -11.58
CA GLY A 9 -17.68 -6.63 -12.84
C GLY A 9 -16.51 -6.44 -13.81
N GLY A 10 -15.62 -5.48 -13.55
CA GLY A 10 -14.44 -5.21 -14.36
C GLY A 10 -13.28 -6.16 -14.13
N LYS A 11 -12.38 -6.19 -15.11
CA LYS A 11 -11.19 -7.04 -15.17
C LYS A 11 -10.33 -6.97 -13.91
N ASP A 12 -10.13 -5.78 -13.33
CA ASP A 12 -9.15 -5.59 -12.26
C ASP A 12 -9.63 -6.24 -10.96
N SER A 13 -10.93 -6.04 -10.64
CA SER A 13 -11.55 -6.66 -9.48
C SER A 13 -11.53 -8.20 -9.56
N CYS A 14 -11.85 -8.76 -10.73
CA CYS A 14 -11.83 -10.20 -10.95
C CYS A 14 -10.42 -10.80 -11.00
N PHE A 15 -9.46 -10.09 -11.59
CA PHE A 15 -8.08 -10.57 -11.67
C PHE A 15 -7.42 -10.57 -10.28
N ASN A 16 -7.73 -9.57 -9.44
CA ASN A 16 -7.25 -9.57 -8.06
C ASN A 16 -7.82 -10.72 -7.22
N ILE A 17 -9.03 -11.23 -7.51
CA ILE A 17 -9.57 -12.46 -6.89
C ILE A 17 -8.66 -13.66 -7.18
N LEU A 18 -8.18 -13.79 -8.43
CA LEU A 18 -7.25 -14.86 -8.82
C LEU A 18 -5.95 -14.77 -8.03
N HIS A 19 -5.38 -13.57 -7.89
CA HIS A 19 -4.20 -13.35 -7.05
C HIS A 19 -4.47 -13.68 -5.58
N CYS A 20 -5.61 -13.29 -5.01
CA CYS A 20 -5.96 -13.65 -3.64
C CYS A 20 -5.99 -15.18 -3.46
N GLN A 21 -6.62 -15.92 -4.38
CA GLN A 21 -6.66 -17.38 -4.34
C GLN A 21 -5.28 -18.02 -4.54
N ALA A 22 -4.47 -17.50 -5.46
CA ALA A 22 -3.09 -17.96 -5.69
C ALA A 22 -2.19 -17.77 -4.45
N ASN A 23 -2.44 -16.73 -3.65
CA ASN A 23 -1.79 -16.52 -2.35
C ASN A 23 -2.40 -17.34 -1.20
N GLY A 24 -3.26 -18.32 -1.50
CA GLY A 24 -3.86 -19.23 -0.52
C GLY A 24 -4.98 -18.60 0.32
N HIS A 25 -5.63 -17.55 -0.18
CA HIS A 25 -6.83 -16.98 0.45
C HIS A 25 -8.11 -17.65 -0.07
N GLU A 26 -9.13 -17.72 0.78
CA GLU A 26 -10.40 -18.37 0.47
C GLU A 26 -11.50 -17.33 0.20
N LEU A 27 -12.11 -17.38 -0.98
CA LEU A 27 -13.24 -16.51 -1.35
C LEU A 27 -14.53 -16.97 -0.64
N ILE A 28 -15.08 -16.11 0.20
CA ILE A 28 -16.32 -16.38 0.96
C ILE A 28 -17.55 -15.80 0.28
N CYS A 29 -17.48 -14.54 -0.13
CA CYS A 29 -18.60 -13.83 -0.75
C CYS A 29 -18.12 -12.66 -1.61
N LEU A 30 -19.04 -12.07 -2.34
CA LEU A 30 -18.85 -10.88 -3.16
C LEU A 30 -19.56 -9.69 -2.50
N ALA A 31 -19.02 -8.50 -2.69
CA ALA A 31 -19.62 -7.26 -2.26
C ALA A 31 -19.54 -6.23 -3.40
N ASN A 32 -20.63 -5.52 -3.63
CA ASN A 32 -20.72 -4.50 -4.69
C ASN A 32 -21.53 -3.30 -4.19
N LEU A 33 -20.97 -2.11 -4.41
CA LEU A 33 -21.72 -0.86 -4.36
C LEU A 33 -22.23 -0.54 -5.76
N TYR A 34 -23.49 -0.10 -5.85
CA TYR A 34 -24.14 0.19 -7.13
C TYR A 34 -24.85 1.55 -7.11
N PRO A 35 -24.91 2.24 -8.26
CA PRO A 35 -25.58 3.53 -8.36
C PRO A 35 -27.09 3.45 -8.02
N PRO A 36 -27.71 4.52 -7.47
CA PRO A 36 -29.16 4.60 -7.36
C PRO A 36 -29.84 4.55 -8.74
N PRO A 37 -31.10 4.08 -8.82
CA PRO A 37 -31.86 4.05 -10.07
C PRO A 37 -32.02 5.48 -10.60
N SER A 38 -31.53 5.74 -11.81
CA SER A 38 -31.68 7.03 -12.50
C SER A 38 -31.90 6.81 -14.00
N ASP A 39 -32.46 7.79 -14.71
CA ASP A 39 -32.65 7.71 -16.18
C ASP A 39 -31.30 7.72 -16.95
N SER A 40 -30.19 8.03 -16.28
CA SER A 40 -28.83 7.91 -16.79
C SER A 40 -28.06 6.81 -16.05
N ASP A 41 -27.41 5.91 -16.80
CA ASP A 41 -26.57 4.83 -16.25
C ASP A 41 -25.20 5.33 -15.73
N GLU A 42 -25.00 6.66 -15.68
CA GLU A 42 -23.73 7.31 -15.34
C GLU A 42 -23.91 8.21 -14.12
N LEU A 43 -23.08 7.93 -13.11
CA LEU A 43 -22.88 8.73 -11.92
C LEU A 43 -21.41 9.07 -11.84
N ASP A 44 -21.08 10.30 -11.47
CA ASP A 44 -19.70 10.76 -11.26
C ASP A 44 -19.14 10.15 -9.95
N SER A 45 -18.83 8.84 -9.95
CA SER A 45 -18.11 8.16 -8.86
C SER A 45 -16.65 7.93 -9.25
N PHE A 46 -15.73 8.37 -8.39
CA PHE A 46 -14.30 8.07 -8.53
C PHE A 46 -13.94 6.65 -8.05
N MET A 47 -14.85 5.99 -7.34
CA MET A 47 -14.62 4.69 -6.71
C MET A 47 -15.17 3.51 -7.52
N TYR A 48 -16.34 3.65 -8.15
CA TYR A 48 -17.11 2.51 -8.62
C TYR A 48 -17.54 2.62 -10.09
N GLN A 49 -17.45 1.49 -10.78
CA GLN A 49 -17.98 1.32 -12.12
C GLN A 49 -19.51 1.39 -12.10
N THR A 50 -20.10 2.22 -12.96
CA THR A 50 -21.57 2.34 -13.07
C THR A 50 -22.12 1.55 -14.25
N VAL A 51 -21.37 1.42 -15.35
CA VAL A 51 -21.81 0.69 -16.54
C VAL A 51 -21.75 -0.82 -16.29
N GLY A 52 -22.84 -1.51 -16.62
CA GLY A 52 -22.93 -2.97 -16.49
C GLY A 52 -23.19 -3.48 -15.07
N HIS A 53 -23.43 -2.60 -14.09
CA HIS A 53 -23.65 -2.99 -12.70
C HIS A 53 -24.87 -3.92 -12.51
N ASP A 54 -25.88 -3.86 -13.38
CA ASP A 54 -27.05 -4.73 -13.33
C ASP A 54 -26.69 -6.21 -13.52
N ILE A 55 -25.67 -6.47 -14.34
CA ILE A 55 -25.24 -7.82 -14.71
C ILE A 55 -24.58 -8.54 -13.53
N LEU A 56 -24.03 -7.78 -12.57
CA LEU A 56 -23.40 -8.36 -11.39
C LEU A 56 -24.39 -9.17 -10.54
N ALA A 57 -25.71 -8.94 -10.65
CA ALA A 57 -26.71 -9.77 -9.98
C ALA A 57 -26.61 -11.27 -10.33
N TYR A 58 -26.06 -11.60 -11.51
CA TYR A 58 -25.88 -12.98 -11.96
C TYR A 58 -24.59 -13.63 -11.43
N TYR A 59 -23.64 -12.86 -10.88
CA TYR A 59 -22.34 -13.38 -10.41
C TYR A 59 -22.49 -14.39 -9.28
N GLU A 60 -23.48 -14.23 -8.39
CA GLU A 60 -23.78 -15.20 -7.33
C GLU A 60 -24.05 -16.60 -7.90
N GLN A 61 -24.83 -16.67 -8.99
CA GLN A 61 -25.15 -17.93 -9.67
C GLN A 61 -23.95 -18.49 -10.42
N CYS A 62 -23.15 -17.64 -11.08
CA CYS A 62 -21.95 -18.06 -11.81
C CYS A 62 -20.85 -18.61 -10.90
N ILE A 63 -20.65 -17.98 -9.74
CA ILE A 63 -19.55 -18.29 -8.83
C ILE A 63 -19.98 -19.31 -7.76
N GLY A 64 -21.27 -19.33 -7.39
CA GLY A 64 -21.80 -20.16 -6.32
C GLY A 64 -21.45 -19.65 -4.92
N LYS A 65 -21.30 -18.32 -4.78
CA LYS A 65 -20.95 -17.63 -3.52
C LYS A 65 -21.90 -16.44 -3.33
N PRO A 66 -22.34 -16.13 -2.08
CA PRO A 66 -23.29 -15.06 -1.83
C PRO A 66 -22.80 -13.71 -2.35
N MET A 67 -23.71 -12.88 -2.86
CA MET A 67 -23.42 -11.52 -3.27
C MET A 67 -24.19 -10.50 -2.42
N TYR A 68 -23.44 -9.64 -1.72
CA TYR A 68 -23.97 -8.52 -0.96
C TYR A 68 -23.93 -7.26 -1.82
N ARG A 69 -25.08 -6.61 -1.98
CA ARG A 69 -25.17 -5.36 -2.75
C ARG A 69 -25.74 -4.25 -1.90
N GLN A 70 -25.16 -3.06 -2.00
CA GLN A 70 -25.67 -1.87 -1.34
C GLN A 70 -25.69 -0.70 -2.32
N MET A 71 -26.77 0.07 -2.29
CA MET A 71 -26.92 1.26 -3.12
C MET A 71 -26.02 2.36 -2.57
N ILE A 72 -25.38 3.10 -3.47
CA ILE A 72 -24.61 4.30 -3.12
C ILE A 72 -25.61 5.41 -2.77
N THR A 73 -25.45 5.98 -1.58
CA THR A 73 -26.28 7.09 -1.09
C THR A 73 -25.45 8.35 -0.81
N GLY A 74 -24.15 8.18 -0.58
CA GLY A 74 -23.19 9.27 -0.44
C GLY A 74 -22.56 9.70 -1.77
N GLY A 75 -21.92 10.87 -1.75
CA GLY A 75 -21.10 11.38 -2.87
C GLY A 75 -19.60 11.24 -2.60
N SER A 76 -18.77 11.69 -3.55
CA SER A 76 -17.32 11.84 -3.36
C SER A 76 -17.01 13.18 -2.65
N GLU A 77 -17.51 13.32 -1.42
CA GLU A 77 -17.45 14.56 -0.62
C GLU A 77 -16.02 14.85 -0.16
N ASN A 78 -15.33 13.84 0.40
CA ASN A 78 -13.92 13.97 0.71
C ASN A 78 -13.09 13.57 -0.50
N GLN A 79 -12.44 14.54 -1.14
CA GLN A 79 -11.57 14.29 -2.30
C GLN A 79 -10.07 14.28 -1.95
N ASN A 80 -9.74 14.40 -0.67
CA ASN A 80 -8.35 14.35 -0.24
C ASN A 80 -7.76 12.96 -0.47
N LEU A 81 -6.42 12.90 -0.63
CA LEU A 81 -5.68 11.65 -0.77
C LEU A 81 -5.83 10.77 0.48
N GLU A 82 -5.74 11.40 1.66
CA GLU A 82 -5.99 10.75 2.94
C GLU A 82 -7.47 10.87 3.30
N TYR A 83 -8.12 9.73 3.49
CA TYR A 83 -9.54 9.73 3.82
C TYR A 83 -9.75 9.99 5.30
N LYS A 84 -10.66 10.93 5.59
CA LYS A 84 -11.24 11.13 6.91
C LYS A 84 -12.74 10.98 6.79
N LYS A 85 -13.32 10.24 7.75
CA LYS A 85 -14.76 10.00 7.82
C LYS A 85 -15.55 11.29 7.58
N THR A 86 -16.36 11.27 6.54
CA THR A 86 -17.21 12.39 6.14
C THR A 86 -18.65 11.92 6.07
N LEU A 87 -19.58 12.76 6.53
CA LEU A 87 -21.01 12.40 6.50
C LEU A 87 -21.49 12.39 5.05
N ARG A 88 -22.26 11.36 4.68
CA ARG A 88 -22.80 11.16 3.31
C ARG A 88 -21.72 10.99 2.24
N ASP A 89 -20.62 10.33 2.59
CA ASP A 89 -19.58 9.93 1.64
C ASP A 89 -19.79 8.49 1.17
N GLU A 90 -19.53 8.21 -0.11
CA GLU A 90 -19.61 6.85 -0.70
C GLU A 90 -18.72 5.82 0.04
N THR A 91 -17.67 6.29 0.71
CA THR A 91 -16.80 5.45 1.55
C THR A 91 -17.55 4.94 2.80
N GLU A 92 -18.52 5.69 3.32
CA GLU A 92 -19.34 5.22 4.46
C GLU A 92 -20.41 4.21 4.01
N ASP A 93 -20.88 4.27 2.76
CA ASP A 93 -21.69 3.19 2.20
C ASP A 93 -20.89 1.89 2.11
N LEU A 94 -19.62 1.97 1.73
CA LEU A 94 -18.71 0.81 1.72
C LEU A 94 -18.51 0.24 3.12
N TYR A 95 -18.38 1.12 4.12
CA TYR A 95 -18.30 0.71 5.52
C TYR A 95 -19.53 -0.08 5.96
N GLU A 96 -20.74 0.41 5.69
CA GLU A 96 -21.97 -0.31 6.07
C GLU A 96 -22.15 -1.62 5.29
N LEU A 97 -21.74 -1.68 4.02
CA LEU A 97 -21.74 -2.91 3.23
C LEU A 97 -20.81 -3.97 3.83
N LEU A 98 -19.55 -3.61 4.08
CA LEU A 98 -18.57 -4.54 4.65
C LEU A 98 -18.87 -4.92 6.10
N LYS A 99 -19.49 -4.02 6.87
CA LYS A 99 -20.02 -4.33 8.20
C LYS A 99 -21.15 -5.35 8.13
N THR A 100 -22.03 -5.25 7.14
CA THR A 100 -23.08 -6.25 6.88
C THR A 100 -22.48 -7.60 6.51
N VAL A 101 -21.45 -7.62 5.66
CA VAL A 101 -20.70 -8.83 5.33
C VAL A 101 -20.07 -9.45 6.58
N LYS A 102 -19.34 -8.67 7.38
CA LYS A 102 -18.68 -9.16 8.62
C LYS A 102 -19.69 -9.69 9.64
N LYS A 103 -20.91 -9.12 9.69
CA LYS A 103 -22.01 -9.63 10.52
C LYS A 103 -22.46 -11.03 10.09
N HIS A 104 -22.55 -11.30 8.79
CA HIS A 104 -22.96 -12.61 8.26
C HIS A 104 -21.81 -13.62 8.19
N HIS A 105 -20.58 -13.13 8.04
CA HIS A 105 -19.35 -13.91 7.95
C HIS A 105 -18.29 -13.36 8.93
N PRO A 106 -18.42 -13.65 10.25
CA PRO A 106 -17.51 -13.12 11.27
C PRO A 106 -16.06 -13.59 11.14
N ASP A 107 -15.83 -14.64 10.36
CA ASP A 107 -14.53 -15.24 10.07
C ASP A 107 -13.83 -14.64 8.84
N VAL A 108 -14.43 -13.64 8.18
CA VAL A 108 -13.77 -12.86 7.12
C VAL A 108 -12.70 -11.96 7.74
N GLU A 109 -11.49 -12.05 7.20
CA GLU A 109 -10.30 -11.32 7.66
C GLU A 109 -9.76 -10.35 6.61
N GLY A 110 -10.17 -10.49 5.35
CA GLY A 110 -9.64 -9.70 4.25
C GLY A 110 -10.68 -9.22 3.24
N VAL A 111 -10.31 -8.17 2.51
CA VAL A 111 -11.12 -7.55 1.45
C VAL A 111 -10.27 -7.48 0.19
N SER A 112 -10.68 -8.14 -0.89
CA SER A 112 -10.00 -8.07 -2.19
C SER A 112 -10.40 -6.81 -2.95
N VAL A 113 -9.41 -6.07 -3.47
CA VAL A 113 -9.57 -4.77 -4.14
C VAL A 113 -8.74 -4.73 -5.42
N GLY A 114 -9.39 -4.42 -6.55
CA GLY A 114 -8.75 -4.36 -7.87
C GLY A 114 -8.04 -3.05 -8.22
N ALA A 115 -7.57 -2.25 -7.26
CA ALA A 115 -6.90 -0.98 -7.57
C ALA A 115 -5.47 -1.22 -8.07
N ILE A 116 -5.09 -0.62 -9.22
CA ILE A 116 -3.74 -0.73 -9.80
C ILE A 116 -2.89 0.50 -9.42
N LEU A 117 -3.26 1.72 -9.81
CA LEU A 117 -2.48 2.93 -9.48
C LEU A 117 -3.20 3.90 -8.55
N SER A 118 -4.53 3.84 -8.48
CA SER A 118 -5.33 4.80 -7.70
C SER A 118 -5.06 4.75 -6.18
N SER A 119 -4.29 5.71 -5.67
CA SER A 119 -4.13 5.94 -4.23
C SER A 119 -5.44 6.34 -3.57
N TYR A 120 -6.30 7.07 -4.28
CA TYR A 120 -7.63 7.50 -3.80
C TYR A 120 -8.51 6.31 -3.41
N GLN A 121 -8.58 5.29 -4.28
CA GLN A 121 -9.36 4.08 -4.01
C GLN A 121 -8.75 3.26 -2.89
N ARG A 122 -7.43 3.11 -2.90
CA ARG A 122 -6.70 2.35 -1.88
C ARG A 122 -6.92 2.90 -0.48
N THR A 123 -6.73 4.20 -0.25
CA THR A 123 -6.79 4.80 1.09
C THR A 123 -8.19 4.70 1.70
N ARG A 124 -9.25 4.84 0.89
CA ARG A 124 -10.66 4.67 1.33
C ARG A 124 -10.96 3.24 1.75
N VAL A 125 -10.55 2.26 0.94
CA VAL A 125 -10.78 0.85 1.31
C VAL A 125 -9.93 0.46 2.51
N GLU A 126 -8.69 0.91 2.60
CA GLU A 126 -7.82 0.68 3.76
C GLU A 126 -8.39 1.29 5.05
N ASP A 127 -8.95 2.51 5.00
CA ASP A 127 -9.63 3.12 6.14
C ASP A 127 -10.83 2.29 6.62
N VAL A 128 -11.71 1.88 5.69
CA VAL A 128 -12.85 1.02 6.03
C VAL A 128 -12.38 -0.31 6.61
N CYS A 129 -11.34 -0.91 6.02
CA CYS A 129 -10.75 -2.14 6.53
C CYS A 129 -10.18 -1.96 7.94
N ALA A 130 -9.45 -0.87 8.20
CA ALA A 130 -8.89 -0.59 9.52
C ALA A 130 -9.99 -0.45 10.59
N ARG A 131 -11.08 0.29 10.29
CA ARG A 131 -12.22 0.44 11.20
C ARG A 131 -12.97 -0.86 11.47
N LEU A 132 -12.95 -1.78 10.52
CA LEU A 132 -13.59 -3.10 10.62
C LEU A 132 -12.62 -4.22 10.98
N GLU A 133 -11.37 -3.93 11.34
CA GLU A 133 -10.33 -4.93 11.62
C GLU A 133 -10.18 -5.98 10.50
N LEU A 134 -10.24 -5.53 9.26
CA LEU A 134 -10.01 -6.32 8.04
C LEU A 134 -8.67 -5.92 7.41
N THR A 135 -8.14 -6.78 6.54
CA THR A 135 -6.94 -6.51 5.74
C THR A 135 -7.31 -6.29 4.27
N ALA A 136 -6.98 -5.13 3.71
CA ALA A 136 -7.10 -4.91 2.27
C ALA A 136 -6.07 -5.78 1.50
N LEU A 137 -6.51 -6.47 0.45
CA LEU A 137 -5.71 -7.33 -0.42
C LEU A 137 -5.70 -6.70 -1.82
N SER A 138 -4.62 -6.00 -2.15
CA SER A 138 -4.47 -5.18 -3.36
C SER A 138 -3.22 -5.65 -4.12
N TYR A 139 -3.27 -6.86 -4.66
CA TYR A 139 -2.12 -7.50 -5.30
C TYR A 139 -1.73 -6.85 -6.64
N LEU A 140 -2.63 -6.08 -7.26
CA LEU A 140 -2.35 -5.38 -8.51
C LEU A 140 -1.68 -4.02 -8.30
N TRP A 141 -1.64 -3.55 -7.06
CA TRP A 141 -1.22 -2.18 -6.76
C TRP A 141 0.25 -1.94 -7.10
N GLN A 142 0.52 -0.86 -7.82
CA GLN A 142 1.85 -0.44 -8.31
C GLN A 142 2.56 -1.46 -9.21
N ARG A 143 1.81 -2.38 -9.85
CA ARG A 143 2.36 -3.27 -10.89
C ARG A 143 2.44 -2.56 -12.24
N ASP A 144 3.37 -3.02 -13.09
CA ASP A 144 3.45 -2.55 -14.48
C ASP A 144 2.17 -2.89 -15.26
N GLN A 145 1.59 -1.91 -15.93
CA GLN A 145 0.31 -2.08 -16.61
C GLN A 145 0.41 -2.98 -17.86
N THR A 146 1.55 -2.97 -18.54
CA THR A 146 1.75 -3.76 -19.76
C THR A 146 1.88 -5.24 -19.41
N GLU A 147 2.72 -5.57 -18.43
CA GLU A 147 2.83 -6.91 -17.87
C GLU A 147 1.46 -7.39 -17.36
N LEU A 148 0.80 -6.55 -16.56
CA LEU A 148 -0.47 -6.89 -15.94
C LEU A 148 -1.58 -7.17 -16.96
N MET A 149 -1.72 -6.34 -18.00
CA MET A 149 -2.69 -6.59 -19.07
C MET A 149 -2.36 -7.87 -19.86
N GLY A 150 -1.08 -8.13 -20.13
CA GLY A 150 -0.64 -9.37 -20.77
C GLY A 150 -0.97 -10.62 -19.94
N GLU A 151 -0.81 -10.54 -18.62
CA GLU A 151 -1.21 -11.60 -17.68
C GLU A 151 -2.73 -11.78 -17.65
N MET A 152 -3.51 -10.70 -17.57
CA MET A 152 -4.98 -10.75 -17.63
C MET A 152 -5.45 -11.44 -18.91
N CYS A 153 -4.85 -11.12 -20.06
CA CYS A 153 -5.13 -11.76 -21.35
C CYS A 153 -4.88 -13.28 -21.33
N SER A 154 -3.94 -13.76 -20.51
CA SER A 154 -3.53 -15.16 -20.42
C SER A 154 -4.09 -15.90 -19.20
N SER A 155 -4.87 -15.20 -18.37
CA SER A 155 -5.38 -15.70 -17.08
C SER A 155 -6.57 -16.66 -17.20
N GLY A 156 -7.07 -16.89 -18.41
CA GLY A 156 -8.33 -17.62 -18.62
C GLY A 156 -9.58 -16.81 -18.27
N MET A 157 -9.45 -15.52 -17.93
CA MET A 157 -10.59 -14.61 -17.86
C MET A 157 -11.09 -14.23 -19.26
N GLU A 158 -12.40 -14.27 -19.41
CA GLU A 158 -13.11 -13.74 -20.58
C GLU A 158 -13.71 -12.40 -20.19
N ALA A 159 -13.00 -11.32 -20.51
CA ALA A 159 -13.42 -9.96 -20.22
C ALA A 159 -13.53 -9.16 -21.53
N ILE A 160 -14.59 -8.36 -21.64
CA ILE A 160 -14.88 -7.53 -22.81
C ILE A 160 -14.91 -6.03 -22.47
N LEU A 161 -14.57 -5.18 -23.43
CA LEU A 161 -14.76 -3.73 -23.30
C LEU A 161 -16.26 -3.38 -23.35
N ILE A 162 -16.76 -2.67 -22.34
CA ILE A 162 -18.18 -2.25 -22.27
C ILE A 162 -18.36 -0.73 -22.25
N LYS A 163 -17.30 0.03 -21.98
CA LYS A 163 -17.25 1.49 -22.08
C LYS A 163 -15.91 1.89 -22.64
N VAL A 164 -15.87 2.91 -23.48
CA VAL A 164 -14.64 3.55 -23.94
C VAL A 164 -14.79 5.07 -23.90
N ALA A 165 -13.75 5.75 -23.43
CA ALA A 165 -13.72 7.18 -23.15
C ALA A 165 -12.31 7.77 -23.36
N ALA A 166 -11.54 7.23 -24.30
CA ALA A 166 -10.16 7.65 -24.56
C ALA A 166 -9.89 7.87 -26.05
N ILE A 167 -8.91 8.73 -26.34
CA ILE A 167 -8.52 9.05 -27.71
C ILE A 167 -8.13 7.78 -28.48
N GLY A 168 -8.72 7.63 -29.67
CA GLY A 168 -8.49 6.47 -30.54
C GLY A 168 -9.34 5.24 -30.23
N LEU A 169 -10.09 5.22 -29.11
CA LEU A 169 -11.14 4.24 -28.86
C LEU A 169 -12.50 4.77 -29.33
N ASN A 170 -13.32 3.89 -29.93
CA ASN A 170 -14.65 4.22 -30.45
C ASN A 170 -15.60 3.02 -30.34
N ASP A 171 -16.82 3.17 -30.88
CA ASP A 171 -17.87 2.15 -30.93
C ASP A 171 -17.40 0.79 -31.44
N LYS A 172 -16.44 0.75 -32.37
CA LYS A 172 -15.91 -0.51 -32.92
C LYS A 172 -15.10 -1.32 -31.92
N ASN A 173 -14.60 -0.67 -30.87
CA ASN A 173 -13.84 -1.33 -29.81
C ASN A 173 -14.76 -2.00 -28.76
N LEU A 174 -16.02 -1.58 -28.68
CA LEU A 174 -16.97 -2.17 -27.74
C LEU A 174 -17.22 -3.66 -28.04
N GLY A 175 -17.21 -4.47 -26.99
CA GLY A 175 -17.38 -5.91 -27.06
C GLY A 175 -16.13 -6.68 -27.49
N MET A 176 -15.01 -6.00 -27.79
CA MET A 176 -13.72 -6.67 -27.98
C MET A 176 -13.29 -7.34 -26.67
N THR A 177 -12.74 -8.54 -26.77
CA THR A 177 -12.07 -9.17 -25.62
C THR A 177 -10.78 -8.44 -25.27
N LEU A 178 -10.25 -8.62 -24.06
CA LEU A 178 -8.95 -8.04 -23.69
C LEU A 178 -7.83 -8.44 -24.67
N GLN A 179 -7.81 -9.69 -25.13
CA GLN A 179 -6.82 -10.17 -26.10
C GLN A 179 -6.92 -9.44 -27.44
N GLN A 180 -8.13 -9.11 -27.88
CA GLN A 180 -8.37 -8.35 -29.11
C GLN A 180 -8.01 -6.86 -28.93
N ALA A 181 -8.33 -6.29 -27.76
CA ALA A 181 -8.07 -4.90 -27.46
C ALA A 181 -6.59 -4.61 -27.16
N TYR A 182 -5.85 -5.56 -26.58
CA TYR A 182 -4.52 -5.33 -26.04
C TYR A 182 -3.51 -4.76 -27.06
N PRO A 183 -3.37 -5.27 -28.30
CA PRO A 183 -2.49 -4.68 -29.30
C PRO A 183 -2.88 -3.25 -29.72
N ILE A 184 -4.16 -2.90 -29.61
CA ILE A 184 -4.66 -1.55 -29.88
C ILE A 184 -4.26 -0.63 -28.72
N LEU A 185 -4.49 -1.08 -27.48
CA LEU A 185 -4.14 -0.32 -26.27
C LEU A 185 -2.64 -0.03 -26.19
N LEU A 186 -1.76 -0.98 -26.53
CA LEU A 186 -0.32 -0.74 -26.61
C LEU A 186 0.05 0.37 -27.61
N LYS A 187 -0.58 0.37 -28.80
CA LYS A 187 -0.36 1.41 -29.81
C LYS A 187 -0.87 2.77 -29.36
N LEU A 188 -1.98 2.81 -28.62
CA LEU A 188 -2.52 4.06 -28.08
C LEU A 188 -1.68 4.58 -26.90
N ASN A 189 -1.14 3.69 -26.07
CA ASN A 189 -0.20 4.05 -25.02
C ASN A 189 1.06 4.71 -25.60
N ASP A 190 1.69 4.08 -26.58
CA ASP A 190 2.89 4.62 -27.26
C ASP A 190 2.64 5.98 -27.93
N ARG A 191 1.46 6.16 -28.55
CA ARG A 191 1.16 7.37 -29.32
C ARG A 191 0.57 8.52 -28.51
N PHE A 192 -0.22 8.21 -27.49
CA PHE A 192 -1.07 9.19 -26.80
C PHE A 192 -1.00 9.09 -25.27
N GLY A 193 -0.24 8.15 -24.72
CA GLY A 193 -0.13 7.95 -23.28
C GLY A 193 -1.36 7.28 -22.64
N VAL A 194 -2.27 6.72 -23.44
CA VAL A 194 -3.44 5.95 -22.96
C VAL A 194 -2.98 4.85 -22.02
N HIS A 195 -3.57 4.75 -20.84
CA HIS A 195 -3.28 3.70 -19.88
C HIS A 195 -3.69 2.33 -20.41
N VAL A 196 -2.72 1.41 -20.46
CA VAL A 196 -2.94 0.05 -20.99
C VAL A 196 -4.00 -0.70 -20.18
N CYS A 197 -4.06 -0.47 -18.88
CA CYS A 197 -5.10 -1.02 -18.00
C CYS A 197 -6.34 -0.13 -17.88
N GLY A 198 -6.45 0.98 -18.59
CA GLY A 198 -7.63 1.84 -18.56
C GLY A 198 -7.81 2.65 -17.27
N GLU A 199 -6.71 2.90 -16.54
CA GLU A 199 -6.71 3.78 -15.36
C GLU A 199 -7.30 5.15 -15.72
N GLY A 200 -8.02 5.77 -14.78
CA GLY A 200 -8.68 7.06 -15.01
C GLY A 200 -9.99 7.00 -15.79
N GLY A 201 -10.52 5.80 -16.06
CA GLY A 201 -11.84 5.62 -16.70
C GLY A 201 -11.79 5.62 -18.23
N GLU A 202 -10.61 5.48 -18.83
CA GLU A 202 -10.40 5.44 -20.29
C GLU A 202 -11.21 4.32 -20.98
N PHE A 203 -11.41 3.20 -20.29
CA PHE A 203 -12.36 2.16 -20.68
C PHE A 203 -12.80 1.35 -19.46
N GLU A 204 -13.99 0.77 -19.54
CA GLU A 204 -14.50 -0.16 -18.54
C GLU A 204 -14.73 -1.53 -19.16
N THR A 205 -14.73 -2.57 -18.32
CA THR A 205 -14.85 -3.95 -18.77
C THR A 205 -15.93 -4.71 -18.02
N LEU A 206 -16.37 -5.81 -18.62
CA LEU A 206 -17.21 -6.80 -17.97
C LEU A 206 -16.60 -8.18 -18.14
N VAL A 207 -16.45 -8.89 -17.04
CA VAL A 207 -16.02 -10.29 -17.03
C VAL A 207 -17.23 -11.20 -17.21
N LEU A 208 -17.23 -11.97 -18.29
CA LEU A 208 -18.28 -12.93 -18.65
C LEU A 208 -17.98 -14.32 -18.09
N ASP A 209 -16.70 -14.67 -18.02
CA ASP A 209 -16.22 -15.91 -17.42
C ASP A 209 -14.84 -15.72 -16.79
N ALA A 210 -14.56 -16.50 -15.74
CA ALA A 210 -13.25 -16.53 -15.08
C ALA A 210 -13.00 -17.89 -14.42
N PRO A 211 -11.73 -18.22 -14.09
CA PRO A 211 -11.40 -19.47 -13.39
C PRO A 211 -12.22 -19.74 -12.12
N PHE A 212 -12.62 -18.70 -11.38
CA PHE A 212 -13.42 -18.83 -10.15
C PHE A 212 -14.94 -18.88 -10.39
N PHE A 213 -15.42 -18.77 -11.64
CA PHE A 213 -16.82 -18.97 -12.01
C PHE A 213 -17.12 -20.46 -12.04
N SER A 214 -17.34 -21.02 -10.86
CA SER A 214 -17.36 -22.48 -10.65
C SER A 214 -18.64 -23.18 -11.10
N LYS A 215 -19.74 -22.43 -11.33
CA LYS A 215 -21.07 -22.99 -11.59
C LYS A 215 -21.59 -22.69 -12.99
N ALA A 216 -21.37 -21.47 -13.46
CA ALA A 216 -21.89 -21.02 -14.75
C ALA A 216 -21.08 -19.84 -15.28
N ARG A 217 -21.30 -19.48 -16.54
CA ARG A 217 -20.76 -18.27 -17.19
C ARG A 217 -21.89 -17.42 -17.75
N LEU A 218 -21.57 -16.16 -18.05
CA LEU A 218 -22.49 -15.24 -18.69
C LEU A 218 -22.40 -15.36 -20.21
N VAL A 219 -23.56 -15.38 -20.87
CA VAL A 219 -23.66 -15.37 -22.33
C VAL A 219 -24.46 -14.14 -22.74
N ILE A 220 -23.89 -13.32 -23.61
CA ILE A 220 -24.56 -12.13 -24.12
C ILE A 220 -25.65 -12.56 -25.11
N THR A 221 -26.88 -12.16 -24.84
CA THR A 221 -28.05 -12.46 -25.70
C THR A 221 -28.40 -11.27 -26.59
N GLU A 222 -28.30 -10.06 -26.06
CA GLU A 222 -28.54 -8.81 -26.78
C GLU A 222 -27.49 -7.76 -26.39
N ARG A 223 -27.12 -6.91 -27.35
CA ARG A 223 -26.24 -5.77 -27.13
C ARG A 223 -26.73 -4.55 -27.91
N GLU A 224 -26.68 -3.40 -27.27
CA GLU A 224 -26.98 -2.10 -27.86
C GLU A 224 -25.81 -1.15 -27.58
N VAL A 225 -25.36 -0.44 -28.61
CA VAL A 225 -24.31 0.58 -28.50
C VAL A 225 -24.97 1.93 -28.26
N VAL A 226 -24.57 2.61 -27.20
CA VAL A 226 -25.06 3.94 -26.85
C VAL A 226 -23.90 4.94 -26.90
N LYS A 227 -24.13 6.09 -27.54
CA LYS A 227 -23.22 7.23 -27.51
C LYS A 227 -23.67 8.20 -26.42
N HIS A 228 -22.76 8.62 -25.53
CA HIS A 228 -23.05 9.68 -24.59
C HIS A 228 -23.19 11.03 -25.33
N THR A 229 -24.10 11.89 -24.87
CA THR A 229 -24.62 13.02 -25.68
C THR A 229 -23.62 14.16 -25.89
N ASN A 230 -22.61 14.30 -25.02
CA ASN A 230 -21.69 15.44 -25.03
C ASN A 230 -20.21 15.10 -25.27
N ASP A 231 -19.83 13.82 -25.32
CA ASP A 231 -18.43 13.39 -25.41
C ASP A 231 -18.24 12.24 -26.41
N ASP A 232 -17.00 11.97 -26.83
CA ASP A 232 -16.64 10.75 -27.57
C ASP A 232 -16.58 9.52 -26.64
N VAL A 233 -17.61 9.39 -25.79
CA VAL A 233 -17.82 8.28 -24.86
C VAL A 233 -18.88 7.34 -25.43
N TRP A 234 -18.55 6.06 -25.46
CA TRP A 234 -19.42 5.01 -25.97
C TRP A 234 -19.53 3.89 -24.95
N TYR A 235 -20.71 3.30 -24.80
CA TYR A 235 -20.90 2.17 -23.89
C TYR A 235 -21.92 1.15 -24.42
N LEU A 236 -21.90 -0.05 -23.83
CA LEU A 236 -22.81 -1.15 -24.14
C LEU A 236 -23.91 -1.28 -23.10
N LYS A 237 -25.16 -1.32 -23.57
CA LYS A 237 -26.27 -1.93 -22.84
C LYS A 237 -26.34 -3.40 -23.25
N LEU A 238 -26.28 -4.29 -22.26
CA LEU A 238 -26.19 -5.73 -22.47
C LEU A 238 -27.35 -6.44 -21.79
N LYS A 239 -27.91 -7.45 -22.47
CA LYS A 239 -28.67 -8.50 -21.81
C LYS A 239 -27.85 -9.78 -21.83
N VAL A 240 -27.88 -10.48 -20.71
CA VAL A 240 -27.12 -11.72 -20.52
C VAL A 240 -28.05 -12.83 -20.05
N ASP A 241 -27.66 -14.07 -20.35
CA ASP A 241 -28.21 -15.28 -19.77
C ASP A 241 -27.10 -16.10 -19.11
N ILE A 242 -27.50 -17.06 -18.28
CA ILE A 242 -26.58 -17.93 -17.55
C ILE A 242 -26.45 -19.27 -18.29
N GLN A 243 -25.21 -19.63 -18.62
CA GLN A 243 -24.88 -20.97 -19.10
C GLN A 243 -24.16 -21.78 -18.04
N ASN A 244 -24.82 -22.81 -17.52
CA ASN A 244 -24.22 -23.73 -16.55
C ASN A 244 -22.99 -24.44 -17.12
N LYS A 245 -21.97 -24.60 -16.27
CA LYS A 245 -20.76 -25.35 -16.57
C LYS A 245 -20.91 -26.81 -16.14
N THR A 246 -20.28 -27.70 -16.89
CA THR A 246 -20.08 -29.09 -16.51
C THR A 246 -19.05 -29.22 -15.40
N GLN A 247 -19.08 -30.34 -14.67
CA GLN A 247 -18.11 -30.59 -13.60
C GLN A 247 -16.65 -30.65 -14.12
N GLU A 248 -16.44 -31.07 -15.37
CA GLU A 248 -15.13 -31.07 -16.01
C GLU A 248 -14.63 -29.65 -16.27
N GLU A 249 -15.50 -28.78 -16.80
CA GLU A 249 -15.20 -27.35 -16.99
C GLU A 249 -14.92 -26.65 -15.65
N SER A 250 -15.65 -27.00 -14.59
CA SER A 250 -15.40 -26.43 -13.25
C SER A 250 -14.08 -26.90 -12.62
N ASN A 251 -13.63 -28.12 -12.93
CA ASN A 251 -12.44 -28.74 -12.31
C ASN A 251 -11.13 -28.41 -13.06
N GLN A 252 -11.18 -27.89 -14.28
CA GLN A 252 -9.99 -27.58 -15.08
C GLN A 252 -9.18 -26.39 -14.55
N PHE A 253 -9.76 -25.54 -13.70
CA PHE A 253 -9.21 -24.23 -13.37
C PHE A 253 -8.67 -24.12 -11.94
N ALA A 254 -7.39 -24.43 -11.76
CA ALA A 254 -6.65 -24.09 -10.53
C ALA A 254 -6.07 -22.67 -10.68
N ALA A 255 -6.57 -21.70 -9.91
CA ALA A 255 -6.16 -20.27 -10.00
C ALA A 255 -4.62 -20.07 -10.02
N ALA A 256 -3.87 -20.91 -9.29
CA ALA A 256 -2.41 -20.87 -9.25
C ALA A 256 -1.71 -21.14 -10.60
N LYS A 257 -2.39 -21.74 -11.58
CA LYS A 257 -1.84 -21.96 -12.94
C LYS A 257 -2.01 -20.75 -13.87
N HIS A 258 -2.79 -19.77 -13.45
CA HIS A 258 -3.27 -18.68 -14.30
C HIS A 258 -2.81 -17.30 -13.82
N VAL A 259 -1.96 -17.26 -12.80
CA VAL A 259 -1.44 -16.05 -12.20
C VAL A 259 0.07 -16.14 -12.17
N VAL A 260 0.74 -15.09 -12.63
CA VAL A 260 2.18 -14.94 -12.51
C VAL A 260 2.44 -14.14 -11.24
N GLU A 261 3.18 -14.73 -10.30
CA GLU A 261 3.66 -14.00 -9.15
C GLU A 261 4.90 -13.19 -9.57
N PRO A 262 4.94 -11.86 -9.35
CA PRO A 262 6.13 -11.08 -9.63
C PRO A 262 7.30 -11.50 -8.73
N PRO A 263 8.55 -11.37 -9.20
CA PRO A 263 9.73 -11.65 -8.40
C PRO A 263 9.82 -10.72 -7.18
N LEU A 264 10.51 -11.17 -6.12
CA LEU A 264 10.68 -10.38 -4.89
C LEU A 264 11.53 -9.12 -5.11
N LEU A 265 12.49 -9.19 -6.03
CA LEU A 265 13.29 -8.06 -6.47
C LEU A 265 12.78 -7.59 -7.83
N ASN A 266 12.63 -6.28 -7.99
CA ASN A 266 12.36 -5.67 -9.29
C ASN A 266 13.61 -5.77 -10.19
N ASN A 267 13.51 -5.34 -11.45
CA ASN A 267 14.59 -5.47 -12.42
C ASN A 267 15.89 -4.81 -11.93
N LYS A 268 15.83 -3.56 -11.44
CA LYS A 268 16.98 -2.82 -10.88
C LYS A 268 17.67 -3.58 -9.76
N PHE A 269 16.92 -4.10 -8.78
CA PHE A 269 17.54 -4.82 -7.66
C PHE A 269 17.94 -6.26 -8.00
N SER A 270 17.33 -6.85 -9.03
CA SER A 270 17.77 -8.13 -9.59
C SER A 270 19.15 -7.97 -10.25
N GLU A 271 19.34 -6.93 -11.05
CA GLU A 271 20.65 -6.58 -11.64
C GLU A 271 21.70 -6.33 -10.55
N ILE A 272 21.37 -5.55 -9.51
CA ILE A 272 22.28 -5.35 -8.37
C ILE A 272 22.61 -6.69 -7.69
N SER A 273 21.64 -7.59 -7.52
CA SER A 273 21.84 -8.90 -6.88
C SER A 273 22.82 -9.80 -7.64
N GLU A 274 22.92 -9.65 -8.96
CA GLU A 274 23.85 -10.39 -9.83
C GLU A 274 25.30 -9.90 -9.68
N LEU A 275 25.50 -8.64 -9.27
CA LEU A 275 26.83 -8.08 -9.02
C LEU A 275 27.45 -8.56 -7.71
N PHE A 276 26.67 -9.21 -6.84
CA PHE A 276 27.16 -9.76 -5.57
C PHE A 276 27.98 -11.04 -5.80
N PRO A 277 29.04 -11.28 -5.00
CA PRO A 277 29.76 -12.54 -5.07
C PRO A 277 28.85 -13.72 -4.72
N GLU A 278 29.14 -14.90 -5.27
CA GLU A 278 28.39 -16.14 -4.96
C GLU A 278 28.39 -16.47 -3.46
N THR A 279 29.51 -16.17 -2.79
CA THR A 279 29.67 -16.35 -1.35
C THR A 279 29.84 -14.99 -0.70
N LEU A 280 28.86 -14.59 0.12
CA LEU A 280 29.02 -13.44 1.01
C LEU A 280 29.83 -13.88 2.22
N THR A 281 30.94 -13.19 2.46
CA THR A 281 31.80 -13.48 3.61
C THR A 281 31.29 -12.69 4.79
N GLU A 282 30.64 -13.35 5.74
CA GLU A 282 30.38 -12.73 7.04
C GLU A 282 31.72 -12.49 7.75
N ARG A 283 32.09 -11.22 7.91
CA ARG A 283 33.29 -10.81 8.66
C ARG A 283 33.09 -11.03 10.16
N ASN A 284 33.22 -12.28 10.59
CA ASN A 284 33.16 -12.65 12.01
C ASN A 284 34.37 -12.14 12.82
N ASP A 285 35.41 -11.65 12.15
CA ASP A 285 36.57 -10.98 12.76
C ASP A 285 36.28 -9.55 13.22
N LEU A 286 35.27 -8.89 12.66
CA LEU A 286 34.88 -7.52 13.03
C LEU A 286 34.00 -7.53 14.29
N VAL A 287 34.63 -7.42 15.45
CA VAL A 287 33.94 -7.23 16.74
C VAL A 287 33.97 -5.76 17.12
N LEU A 288 32.83 -5.07 17.02
CA LEU A 288 32.61 -3.81 17.72
C LEU A 288 32.30 -4.11 19.19
N GLY A 289 33.23 -3.75 20.09
CA GLY A 289 33.03 -3.85 21.54
C GLY A 289 31.79 -3.08 22.00
N ASP A 290 31.09 -3.60 23.01
CA ASP A 290 30.05 -2.86 23.73
C ASP A 290 30.69 -2.17 24.92
N ASP A 291 31.40 -1.06 24.67
CA ASP A 291 32.07 -0.26 25.71
C ASP A 291 31.07 0.60 26.49
N PHE A 292 29.77 0.41 26.27
CA PHE A 292 28.73 1.17 26.95
C PHE A 292 28.70 0.84 28.44
N GLN A 293 28.93 1.86 29.25
CA GLN A 293 28.72 1.80 30.70
C GLN A 293 27.36 2.42 31.03
N PRO A 294 26.43 1.67 31.66
CA PRO A 294 25.11 2.20 32.00
C PRO A 294 25.21 3.42 32.92
N ILE A 295 24.72 4.56 32.44
CA ILE A 295 24.66 5.79 33.23
C ILE A 295 23.37 5.78 34.07
N PRO A 296 23.39 6.20 35.35
CA PRO A 296 22.19 6.17 36.20
C PRO A 296 21.04 7.06 35.72
N SER A 297 21.38 8.24 35.16
CA SER A 297 20.42 9.28 34.74
C SER A 297 20.69 9.76 33.31
N PRO A 298 19.66 10.25 32.60
CA PRO A 298 19.84 10.84 31.29
C PRO A 298 20.67 12.12 31.38
N LEU A 299 21.66 12.27 30.49
CA LEU A 299 22.39 13.53 30.30
C LEU A 299 21.63 14.50 29.40
N TRP A 300 20.60 14.02 28.69
CA TRP A 300 19.85 14.78 27.72
C TRP A 300 18.66 15.47 28.38
N LYS A 301 18.40 16.71 27.96
CA LYS A 301 17.21 17.47 28.37
C LYS A 301 16.32 17.69 27.15
N LEU A 302 15.01 17.71 27.39
CA LEU A 302 14.01 18.15 26.41
C LEU A 302 14.49 19.47 25.79
N ASN A 303 14.59 19.51 24.47
CA ASN A 303 14.86 20.74 23.74
C ASN A 303 13.78 20.97 22.69
N VAL A 304 13.52 22.23 22.41
CA VAL A 304 12.67 22.66 21.30
C VAL A 304 13.43 23.73 20.54
N LYS A 305 13.58 23.55 19.24
CA LYS A 305 14.17 24.55 18.36
C LYS A 305 13.31 24.74 17.12
N LYS A 306 12.89 25.97 16.87
CA LYS A 306 12.25 26.34 15.60
C LYS A 306 13.32 26.73 14.58
N ILE A 307 13.26 26.14 13.40
CA ILE A 307 14.09 26.51 12.25
C ILE A 307 13.16 26.63 11.05
N GLY A 308 13.02 27.84 10.51
CA GLY A 308 12.04 28.13 9.46
C GLY A 308 10.61 27.76 9.89
N ASN A 309 9.98 26.92 9.08
CA ASN A 309 8.62 26.39 9.20
C ASN A 309 8.54 25.07 10.00
N LYS A 310 9.64 24.65 10.65
CA LYS A 310 9.70 23.38 11.39
C LYS A 310 10.13 23.57 12.83
N TYR A 311 9.60 22.70 13.69
CA TYR A 311 10.01 22.54 15.08
C TYR A 311 10.74 21.20 15.24
N PHE A 312 11.92 21.25 15.83
CA PHE A 312 12.71 20.10 16.22
C PHE A 312 12.56 19.96 17.73
N ILE A 313 11.88 18.89 18.16
CA ILE A 313 11.63 18.59 19.57
C ILE A 313 12.42 17.34 19.91
N GLY A 314 13.52 17.50 20.63
CA GLY A 314 14.46 16.42 20.91
C GLY A 314 14.45 15.97 22.37
N ASN A 315 14.89 14.74 22.59
CA ASN A 315 15.23 14.21 23.92
C ASN A 315 14.06 14.17 24.91
N ILE A 316 12.85 13.86 24.44
CA ILE A 316 11.71 13.60 25.33
C ILE A 316 11.93 12.24 25.99
N THR A 317 11.99 12.21 27.31
CA THR A 317 12.21 11.01 28.12
C THR A 317 11.34 11.03 29.37
N SER A 318 11.16 9.87 30.01
CA SER A 318 10.50 9.78 31.31
C SER A 318 11.26 8.82 32.23
N THR A 319 11.18 9.05 33.53
CA THR A 319 11.79 8.20 34.57
C THR A 319 10.73 7.44 35.38
N LYS A 320 9.50 7.33 34.86
CA LYS A 320 8.46 6.46 35.46
C LYS A 320 8.89 4.99 35.44
N VAL A 321 8.19 4.15 36.19
CA VAL A 321 8.67 2.81 36.51
C VAL A 321 8.52 1.86 35.33
N THR A 322 7.34 1.81 34.72
CA THR A 322 7.04 0.86 33.63
C THR A 322 7.19 1.50 32.25
N VAL A 323 7.38 0.67 31.23
CA VAL A 323 7.48 1.13 29.84
C VAL A 323 6.22 1.88 29.42
N GLN A 324 5.04 1.33 29.74
CA GLN A 324 3.77 1.96 29.40
C GLN A 324 3.66 3.36 30.02
N GLU A 325 3.91 3.48 31.33
CA GLU A 325 3.87 4.78 32.02
C GLU A 325 4.88 5.77 31.44
N GLN A 326 6.11 5.33 31.12
CA GLN A 326 7.12 6.20 30.52
C GLN A 326 6.67 6.72 29.14
N VAL A 327 6.13 5.84 28.30
CA VAL A 327 5.70 6.19 26.95
C VAL A 327 4.48 7.11 26.99
N GLU A 328 3.51 6.83 27.85
CA GLU A 328 2.37 7.73 28.10
C GLU A 328 2.84 9.11 28.57
N ASP A 329 3.80 9.16 29.49
CA ASP A 329 4.36 10.41 29.99
C ASP A 329 5.11 11.19 28.89
N ILE A 330 5.94 10.51 28.08
CA ILE A 330 6.63 11.08 26.93
C ILE A 330 5.64 11.72 25.96
N PHE A 331 4.55 11.02 25.63
CA PHE A 331 3.54 11.57 24.72
C PHE A 331 2.72 12.71 25.34
N ASN A 332 2.44 12.68 26.65
CA ASN A 332 1.80 13.80 27.34
C ASN A 332 2.72 15.03 27.40
N GLN A 333 4.03 14.85 27.59
CA GLN A 333 5.01 15.95 27.49
C GLN A 333 5.05 16.53 26.08
N LEU A 334 5.04 15.67 25.04
CA LEU A 334 4.94 16.13 23.65
C LEU A 334 3.65 16.89 23.40
N LYS A 335 2.51 16.39 23.87
CA LYS A 335 1.20 17.05 23.76
C LYS A 335 1.24 18.47 24.34
N GLY A 336 1.69 18.62 25.59
CA GLY A 336 1.80 19.94 26.22
C GLY A 336 2.77 20.87 25.49
N THR A 337 3.84 20.33 24.89
CA THR A 337 4.77 21.11 24.07
C THR A 337 4.09 21.59 22.78
N LEU A 338 3.40 20.71 22.06
CA LEU A 338 2.68 21.05 20.81
C LEU A 338 1.59 22.09 21.06
N GLU A 339 0.76 21.91 22.09
CA GLU A 339 -0.30 22.84 22.48
C GLU A 339 0.27 24.23 22.81
N GLY A 340 1.43 24.30 23.47
CA GLY A 340 2.15 25.54 23.75
C GLY A 340 2.55 26.33 22.48
N TYR A 341 2.68 25.65 21.33
CA TYR A 341 2.96 26.27 20.03
C TYR A 341 1.73 26.31 19.10
N LYS A 342 0.53 25.97 19.60
CA LYS A 342 -0.71 25.84 18.81
C LYS A 342 -0.60 24.81 17.68
N LEU A 343 0.10 23.71 17.95
CA LEU A 343 0.26 22.57 17.05
C LEU A 343 -0.44 21.34 17.63
N GLU A 344 -0.67 20.35 16.78
CA GLU A 344 -1.32 19.08 17.12
C GLU A 344 -0.42 17.89 16.76
N PHE A 345 -0.80 16.68 17.19
CA PHE A 345 -0.09 15.45 16.79
C PHE A 345 -0.09 15.22 15.28
N SER A 346 -1.14 15.67 14.59
CA SER A 346 -1.27 15.62 13.14
C SER A 346 -0.17 16.41 12.41
N ASN A 347 0.41 17.43 13.06
CA ASN A 347 1.56 18.21 12.55
C ASN A 347 2.90 17.47 12.62
N VAL A 348 3.01 16.34 13.31
CA VAL A 348 4.29 15.63 13.41
C VAL A 348 4.62 15.00 12.04
N GLN A 349 5.76 15.39 11.48
CA GLN A 349 6.30 14.87 10.23
C GLN A 349 7.03 13.54 10.48
N SER A 350 7.93 13.51 11.46
CA SER A 350 8.71 12.31 11.75
C SER A 350 8.97 12.10 13.24
N ALA A 351 9.15 10.85 13.63
CA ALA A 351 9.54 10.41 14.97
C ALA A 351 10.77 9.49 14.92
N SER A 352 11.78 9.82 15.72
CA SER A 352 12.88 8.91 16.06
C SER A 352 12.62 8.37 17.45
N LEU A 353 12.39 7.07 17.54
CA LEU A 353 12.01 6.37 18.77
C LEU A 353 13.10 5.38 19.15
N LEU A 354 13.87 5.70 20.17
CA LEU A 354 14.90 4.81 20.72
C LEU A 354 14.29 4.06 21.90
N ILE A 355 14.44 2.74 21.92
CA ILE A 355 13.86 1.89 22.96
C ILE A 355 14.93 1.00 23.58
N LYS A 356 14.74 0.62 24.85
CA LYS A 356 15.69 -0.23 25.57
C LYS A 356 15.58 -1.71 25.19
N SER A 357 14.40 -2.16 24.76
CA SER A 357 14.13 -3.54 24.36
C SER A 357 13.04 -3.63 23.28
N MET A 358 13.30 -4.38 22.21
CA MET A 358 12.29 -4.72 21.18
C MET A 358 11.16 -5.58 21.71
N SER A 359 11.31 -6.21 22.89
CA SER A 359 10.20 -6.91 23.55
C SER A 359 9.01 -5.99 23.86
N ASP A 360 9.29 -4.69 24.04
CA ASP A 360 8.28 -3.71 24.43
C ASP A 360 7.57 -3.05 23.25
N PHE A 361 7.94 -3.42 22.02
CA PHE A 361 7.45 -2.79 20.79
C PHE A 361 5.92 -2.81 20.68
N ALA A 362 5.27 -3.91 21.07
CA ALA A 362 3.82 -4.03 21.04
C ALA A 362 3.14 -3.09 22.06
N THR A 363 3.66 -3.04 23.29
CA THR A 363 3.19 -2.14 24.35
C THR A 363 3.32 -0.68 23.93
N ILE A 364 4.48 -0.31 23.39
CA ILE A 364 4.74 1.05 22.90
C ILE A 364 3.81 1.42 21.75
N ASN A 365 3.61 0.55 20.76
CA ASN A 365 2.66 0.80 19.67
C ASN A 365 1.21 0.93 20.18
N GLY A 366 0.86 0.18 21.23
CA GLY A 366 -0.44 0.26 21.89
C GLY A 366 -0.73 1.65 22.48
N VAL A 367 0.27 2.31 23.06
CA VAL A 367 0.18 3.70 23.52
C VAL A 367 0.26 4.66 22.32
N TYR A 368 1.21 4.47 21.41
CA TYR A 368 1.45 5.34 20.27
C TYR A 368 0.18 5.62 19.44
N LYS A 369 -0.62 4.57 19.17
CA LYS A 369 -1.85 4.67 18.38
C LYS A 369 -2.95 5.52 19.05
N THR A 370 -2.90 5.75 20.37
CA THR A 370 -3.90 6.58 21.06
C THR A 370 -3.64 8.07 20.87
N PHE A 371 -2.40 8.45 20.54
CA PHE A 371 -2.00 9.84 20.27
C PHE A 371 -2.01 10.16 18.77
N PHE A 372 -1.67 9.19 17.91
CA PHE A 372 -1.70 9.33 16.45
C PHE A 372 -2.91 8.59 15.87
N SER A 373 -4.10 9.14 16.08
CA SER A 373 -5.39 8.56 15.64
C SER A 373 -5.87 9.07 14.28
N GLU A 374 -5.27 10.14 13.77
CA GLU A 374 -5.62 10.73 12.47
C GLU A 374 -4.89 10.00 11.32
N PRO A 375 -5.44 10.03 10.09
CA PRO A 375 -4.77 9.51 8.90
C PRO A 375 -3.36 10.09 8.72
N LEU A 376 -2.50 9.34 8.03
CA LEU A 376 -1.10 9.71 7.79
C LEU A 376 -0.33 10.05 9.09
N PRO A 377 -0.13 9.07 9.98
CA PRO A 377 0.75 9.21 11.15
C PRO A 377 2.19 9.55 10.69
N PRO A 378 3.07 10.06 11.58
CA PRO A 378 4.41 10.47 11.19
C PRO A 378 5.23 9.31 10.61
N ALA A 379 6.23 9.65 9.80
CA ALA A 379 7.30 8.72 9.48
C ALA A 379 8.05 8.34 10.76
N ARG A 380 8.54 7.10 10.88
CA ARG A 380 9.14 6.59 12.09
C ARG A 380 10.33 5.68 11.84
N ILE A 381 11.40 5.94 12.59
CA ILE A 381 12.50 5.00 12.82
C ILE A 381 12.41 4.56 14.28
N CYS A 382 12.38 3.25 14.52
CA CYS A 382 12.28 2.68 15.87
C CYS A 382 13.34 1.59 16.04
N VAL A 383 14.35 1.84 16.87
CA VAL A 383 15.49 0.94 17.05
C VAL A 383 15.77 0.69 18.52
N GLU A 384 16.25 -0.52 18.84
CA GLU A 384 16.68 -0.87 20.18
C GLU A 384 18.15 -0.52 20.37
N THR A 385 18.46 0.15 21.46
CA THR A 385 19.81 0.63 21.75
C THR A 385 20.09 0.68 23.25
N ASN A 386 21.34 0.97 23.56
CA ASN A 386 21.80 1.23 24.92
C ASN A 386 21.20 2.52 25.46
N MET A 387 20.62 2.44 26.67
CA MET A 387 19.95 3.56 27.33
C MET A 387 20.41 3.68 28.78
N PRO A 388 20.34 4.90 29.39
CA PRO A 388 20.49 5.08 30.83
C PRO A 388 19.57 4.13 31.62
N LEU A 389 19.98 3.73 32.82
CA LEU A 389 19.29 2.66 33.58
C LEU A 389 17.80 2.94 33.79
N SER A 390 17.46 4.19 34.09
CA SER A 390 16.10 4.67 34.39
C SER A 390 15.26 4.97 33.15
N ILE A 391 15.81 4.88 31.93
CA ILE A 391 15.13 5.24 30.69
C ILE A 391 14.85 4.01 29.85
N LEU A 392 13.59 3.83 29.46
CA LEU A 392 13.11 2.70 28.66
C LEU A 392 12.78 3.11 27.23
N ALA A 393 12.43 4.38 27.02
CA ALA A 393 12.18 4.96 25.70
C ALA A 393 12.62 6.43 25.65
N GLN A 394 13.02 6.88 24.47
CA GLN A 394 13.31 8.28 24.15
C GLN A 394 12.70 8.63 22.80
N LEU A 395 12.01 9.76 22.75
CA LEU A 395 11.35 10.26 21.55
C LEU A 395 11.96 11.60 21.12
N SER A 396 12.27 11.72 19.83
CA SER A 396 12.55 12.99 19.16
C SER A 396 11.62 13.11 17.96
N VAL A 397 11.09 14.31 17.71
CA VAL A 397 10.18 14.54 16.59
C VAL A 397 10.55 15.79 15.79
N VAL A 398 10.19 15.76 14.51
CA VAL A 398 10.17 16.93 13.63
C VAL A 398 8.71 17.25 13.32
N VAL A 399 8.33 18.50 13.48
CA VAL A 399 6.94 18.97 13.40
C VAL A 399 6.86 20.11 12.39
N ILE A 400 5.90 20.03 11.48
CA ILE A 400 5.61 21.10 10.50
C ILE A 400 4.57 22.06 11.07
N ASP A 401 4.76 23.35 10.87
CA ASP A 401 3.87 24.37 11.43
C ASP A 401 2.52 24.50 10.71
N ASP A 402 2.40 23.99 9.49
CA ASP A 402 1.18 24.01 8.69
C ASP A 402 0.93 22.64 8.05
N ILE A 403 -0.18 22.02 8.45
CA ILE A 403 -0.58 20.69 8.00
C ILE A 403 -1.04 20.65 6.54
N ALA A 404 -1.41 21.79 5.94
CA ALA A 404 -1.86 21.84 4.55
C ALA A 404 -0.79 21.40 3.55
N PHE A 405 0.49 21.48 3.96
CA PHE A 405 1.63 21.02 3.17
C PHE A 405 2.09 19.60 3.52
N LYS A 406 1.44 18.94 4.48
CA LYS A 406 1.72 17.55 4.83
C LYS A 406 1.17 16.63 3.76
N SER A 407 2.01 15.74 3.27
CA SER A 407 1.58 14.60 2.46
C SER A 407 2.49 13.42 2.73
N GLY A 408 2.22 12.26 2.16
CA GLY A 408 3.10 11.12 2.35
C GLY A 408 2.51 9.84 1.77
N LEU A 409 3.02 8.72 2.26
CA LEU A 409 2.55 7.39 1.90
C LEU A 409 2.31 6.58 3.16
N HIS A 410 1.09 6.10 3.32
CA HIS A 410 0.70 5.16 4.36
C HIS A 410 0.09 3.91 3.73
N VAL A 411 0.79 2.77 3.80
CA VAL A 411 0.34 1.46 3.28
C VAL A 411 -0.10 0.57 4.42
N GLN A 412 -1.35 0.11 4.34
CA GLN A 412 -1.98 -0.76 5.34
C GLN A 412 -2.44 -2.10 4.75
N GLY A 413 -2.64 -2.18 3.43
CA GLY A 413 -3.00 -3.42 2.72
C GLY A 413 -1.82 -4.31 2.35
N ARG A 414 -2.11 -5.54 1.89
CA ARG A 414 -1.15 -6.48 1.30
C ARG A 414 -1.09 -6.31 -0.21
N SER A 415 0.12 -6.27 -0.75
CA SER A 415 0.41 -6.18 -2.19
C SER A 415 1.69 -6.95 -2.51
N TYR A 416 2.14 -6.94 -3.77
CA TYR A 416 3.51 -7.37 -4.11
C TYR A 416 4.54 -6.24 -4.03
N TRP A 417 4.11 -4.98 -4.01
CA TRP A 417 4.97 -3.82 -4.20
C TRP A 417 5.66 -3.34 -2.92
N ALA A 418 4.91 -3.15 -1.83
CA ALA A 418 5.47 -2.71 -0.55
C ALA A 418 4.81 -3.40 0.65
N PRO A 419 5.57 -3.62 1.74
CA PRO A 419 5.02 -4.17 2.97
C PRO A 419 4.11 -3.15 3.66
N SER A 420 3.05 -3.64 4.30
CA SER A 420 2.20 -2.84 5.17
C SER A 420 2.97 -2.37 6.41
N ASN A 421 2.56 -1.26 7.01
CA ASN A 421 3.17 -0.84 8.28
C ASN A 421 2.86 -1.85 9.40
N ILE A 422 3.88 -2.17 10.21
CA ILE A 422 3.74 -3.06 11.39
C ILE A 422 3.42 -2.27 12.67
N GLY A 423 2.97 -1.02 12.54
CA GLY A 423 2.65 -0.12 13.63
C GLY A 423 2.05 1.19 13.12
N PRO A 424 1.67 2.09 14.03
CA PRO A 424 0.99 3.36 13.71
C PRO A 424 1.99 4.42 13.18
N TYR A 425 2.56 4.19 12.00
CA TYR A 425 3.47 5.12 11.31
C TYR A 425 3.25 5.03 9.80
N SER A 426 3.71 6.03 9.05
CA SER A 426 3.65 6.05 7.57
C SER A 426 4.99 5.68 6.97
N GLN A 427 5.05 5.12 5.77
CA GLN A 427 6.31 4.81 5.09
C GLN A 427 7.15 6.07 4.87
N THR A 428 6.47 7.19 4.58
CA THR A 428 7.11 8.50 4.46
C THR A 428 6.13 9.63 4.73
N VAL A 429 6.65 10.77 5.19
CA VAL A 429 5.92 12.03 5.32
C VAL A 429 6.75 13.19 4.78
N ILE A 430 6.10 14.03 4.00
CA ILE A 430 6.66 15.07 3.14
C ILE A 430 6.11 16.42 3.59
N ASP A 431 6.99 17.42 3.66
CA ASP A 431 6.58 18.83 3.65
C ASP A 431 6.71 19.35 2.22
N ARG A 432 5.57 19.68 1.58
CA ARG A 432 5.54 20.11 0.18
C ARG A 432 6.16 21.50 -0.05
N ARG A 433 6.49 22.26 1.01
CA ARG A 433 7.15 23.57 0.85
C ARG A 433 8.64 23.44 0.56
N ASP A 434 9.31 22.52 1.24
CA ASP A 434 10.75 22.28 1.05
C ASP A 434 11.02 21.01 0.22
N GLN A 435 9.98 20.26 -0.11
CA GLN A 435 10.07 18.99 -0.85
C GLN A 435 11.02 17.99 -0.19
N VAL A 436 11.08 17.99 1.16
CA VAL A 436 11.83 17.01 1.95
C VAL A 436 10.89 15.94 2.50
N ALA A 437 11.26 14.69 2.24
CA ALA A 437 10.56 13.51 2.73
C ALA A 437 11.36 12.85 3.87
N HIS A 438 10.69 12.56 4.98
CA HIS A 438 11.22 11.71 6.04
C HIS A 438 10.80 10.27 5.76
N LEU A 439 11.78 9.40 5.57
CA LEU A 439 11.60 7.99 5.24
C LEU A 439 11.68 7.15 6.52
N SER A 440 10.63 6.37 6.77
CA SER A 440 10.59 5.40 7.87
C SER A 440 11.56 4.27 7.67
N GLY A 441 11.83 3.55 8.76
CA GLY A 441 12.58 2.30 8.72
C GLY A 441 11.93 1.26 7.81
N GLN A 442 12.61 0.93 6.72
CA GLN A 442 12.24 -0.11 5.77
C GLN A 442 12.97 -1.39 6.13
N ILE A 443 12.19 -2.40 6.53
CA ILE A 443 12.68 -3.71 6.96
C ILE A 443 12.38 -4.78 5.90
N PRO A 444 13.12 -5.91 5.85
CA PRO A 444 13.02 -6.91 4.80
C PRO A 444 11.79 -7.83 4.93
N LEU A 445 10.60 -7.25 4.95
CA LEU A 445 9.34 -8.00 4.92
C LEU A 445 9.00 -8.35 3.47
N ILE A 446 8.56 -9.58 3.25
CA ILE A 446 7.95 -10.02 1.98
C ILE A 446 6.55 -9.38 1.90
N PRO A 447 6.29 -8.45 0.95
CA PRO A 447 5.06 -7.65 0.93
C PRO A 447 3.75 -8.45 0.97
N LYS A 448 3.69 -9.56 0.23
CA LYS A 448 2.46 -10.37 0.09
C LYS A 448 2.02 -11.08 1.38
N ASN A 449 2.95 -11.38 2.29
CA ASN A 449 2.67 -12.23 3.45
C ASN A 449 3.22 -11.70 4.78
N MET A 450 3.98 -10.61 4.77
CA MET A 450 4.53 -9.95 5.97
C MET A 450 5.49 -10.83 6.78
N ILE A 451 6.10 -11.83 6.14
CA ILE A 451 7.16 -12.66 6.71
C ILE A 451 8.51 -11.95 6.53
N THR A 452 9.33 -11.92 7.57
CA THR A 452 10.68 -11.37 7.52
C THR A 452 11.61 -12.28 6.72
N CYS A 453 12.28 -11.73 5.71
CA CYS A 453 13.36 -12.38 5.00
C CYS A 453 14.63 -12.33 5.85
N ASN A 454 15.25 -13.48 6.06
CA ASN A 454 16.46 -13.64 6.88
C ASN A 454 17.72 -13.96 6.06
N ASP A 455 17.58 -14.18 4.75
CA ASP A 455 18.73 -14.35 3.87
C ASP A 455 19.51 -13.02 3.79
N LEU A 456 20.81 -13.06 4.05
CA LEU A 456 21.65 -11.86 4.18
C LEU A 456 21.55 -10.94 2.95
N LYS A 457 21.73 -11.53 1.76
CA LYS A 457 21.72 -10.79 0.49
C LYS A 457 20.33 -10.23 0.21
N LEU A 458 19.35 -11.13 0.19
CA LEU A 458 17.99 -10.79 -0.18
C LEU A 458 17.35 -9.83 0.81
N ALA A 459 17.58 -9.99 2.12
CA ALA A 459 17.10 -9.05 3.14
C ALA A 459 17.69 -7.65 2.94
N THR A 460 18.99 -7.55 2.66
CA THR A 460 19.66 -6.26 2.42
C THR A 460 19.07 -5.56 1.20
N LEU A 461 18.93 -6.28 0.08
CA LEU A 461 18.42 -5.71 -1.17
C LEU A 461 16.92 -5.42 -1.11
N MET A 462 16.10 -6.29 -0.52
CA MET A 462 14.66 -6.05 -0.38
C MET A 462 14.36 -4.83 0.49
N SER A 463 15.05 -4.67 1.63
CA SER A 463 14.83 -3.51 2.50
C SER A 463 15.27 -2.20 1.84
N LEU A 464 16.35 -2.22 1.04
CA LEU A 464 16.77 -1.07 0.23
C LEU A 464 15.80 -0.80 -0.94
N GLN A 465 15.25 -1.85 -1.56
CA GLN A 465 14.21 -1.74 -2.59
C GLN A 465 12.95 -1.09 -2.03
N HIS A 466 12.52 -1.46 -0.83
CA HIS A 466 11.36 -0.84 -0.20
C HIS A 466 11.58 0.67 0.01
N LEU A 467 12.81 1.07 0.40
CA LEU A 467 13.19 2.48 0.48
C LEU A 467 13.14 3.17 -0.88
N ASP A 468 13.66 2.54 -1.93
CA ASP A 468 13.63 3.06 -3.30
C ASP A 468 12.19 3.20 -3.80
N ASN A 469 11.36 2.18 -3.62
CA ASN A 469 9.94 2.19 -3.99
C ASN A 469 9.20 3.39 -3.38
N VAL A 470 9.40 3.63 -2.07
CA VAL A 470 8.80 4.79 -1.36
C VAL A 470 9.27 6.13 -1.95
N LYS A 471 10.55 6.23 -2.31
CA LYS A 471 11.10 7.43 -2.95
C LYS A 471 10.55 7.67 -4.35
N GLN A 472 10.50 6.63 -5.17
CA GLN A 472 10.01 6.70 -6.56
C GLN A 472 8.53 7.10 -6.61
N VAL A 473 7.66 6.46 -5.80
CA VAL A 473 6.22 6.75 -5.83
C VAL A 473 5.88 8.15 -5.34
N THR A 474 6.73 8.75 -4.49
CA THR A 474 6.54 10.12 -4.00
C THR A 474 7.17 11.18 -4.89
N SER A 475 7.99 10.76 -5.87
CA SER A 475 8.83 11.63 -6.70
C SER A 475 9.78 12.53 -5.89
N ILE A 476 10.11 12.11 -4.67
CA ILE A 476 11.12 12.75 -3.81
C ILE A 476 12.27 11.75 -3.67
N ASP A 477 13.06 11.69 -4.73
CA ASP A 477 13.93 10.55 -5.05
C ASP A 477 15.41 10.81 -4.83
N LYS A 478 15.85 12.06 -4.61
CA LYS A 478 17.24 12.39 -4.31
C LYS A 478 17.58 12.10 -2.86
N GLN A 479 18.74 11.49 -2.60
CA GLN A 479 19.09 11.03 -1.25
C GLN A 479 19.84 12.12 -0.49
N LEU A 480 19.17 12.77 0.47
CA LEU A 480 19.81 13.78 1.31
C LEU A 480 20.69 13.12 2.38
N TYR A 481 20.14 12.13 3.07
CA TYR A 481 20.79 11.42 4.16
C TYR A 481 20.13 10.07 4.34
N ILE A 482 20.86 8.96 4.17
CA ILE A 482 20.35 7.61 4.41
C ILE A 482 21.05 7.01 5.62
N CYS A 483 20.27 6.37 6.48
CA CYS A 483 20.77 5.62 7.62
C CYS A 483 20.44 4.14 7.43
N CYS A 484 21.47 3.30 7.48
CA CYS A 484 21.33 1.85 7.52
C CYS A 484 21.60 1.37 8.95
N PHE A 485 20.60 0.79 9.59
CA PHE A 485 20.75 0.15 10.88
C PHE A 485 21.06 -1.34 10.68
N ILE A 486 22.09 -1.84 11.36
CA ILE A 486 22.45 -3.26 11.36
C ILE A 486 22.52 -3.77 12.81
N THR A 487 22.12 -5.01 13.02
CA THR A 487 22.24 -5.65 14.37
C THR A 487 23.51 -6.49 14.52
N ASN A 488 24.16 -6.83 13.40
CA ASN A 488 25.40 -7.60 13.37
C ASN A 488 26.40 -6.93 12.42
N VAL A 489 27.63 -6.73 12.88
CA VAL A 489 28.71 -6.09 12.13
C VAL A 489 29.16 -6.97 10.96
N SER A 490 28.92 -8.28 11.00
CA SER A 490 29.22 -9.17 9.87
C SER A 490 28.47 -8.80 8.59
N TRP A 491 27.40 -7.98 8.68
CA TRP A 491 26.61 -7.49 7.55
C TRP A 491 27.21 -6.25 6.87
N LEU A 492 28.25 -5.64 7.46
CA LEU A 492 28.79 -4.34 7.03
C LEU A 492 29.21 -4.33 5.55
N GLU A 493 29.97 -5.33 5.10
CA GLU A 493 30.44 -5.41 3.71
C GLU A 493 29.26 -5.55 2.74
N THR A 494 28.26 -6.36 3.09
CA THR A 494 27.04 -6.57 2.28
C THR A 494 26.25 -5.28 2.13
N VAL A 495 26.02 -4.53 3.21
CA VAL A 495 25.24 -3.28 3.15
C VAL A 495 26.00 -2.15 2.45
N VAL A 496 27.33 -2.07 2.63
CA VAL A 496 28.17 -1.12 1.90
C VAL A 496 28.10 -1.41 0.41
N LYS A 497 28.32 -2.67 0.00
CA LYS A 497 28.24 -3.05 -1.39
C LYS A 497 26.86 -2.77 -1.98
N ALA A 498 25.78 -3.12 -1.27
CA ALA A 498 24.42 -2.84 -1.73
C ALA A 498 24.21 -1.35 -2.03
N TRP A 499 24.72 -0.47 -1.16
CA TRP A 499 24.63 0.97 -1.33
C TRP A 499 25.49 1.50 -2.48
N GLU A 500 26.71 0.98 -2.64
CA GLU A 500 27.61 1.35 -3.74
C GLU A 500 26.99 1.02 -5.09
N GLU A 501 26.45 -0.20 -5.26
CA GLU A 501 25.79 -0.59 -6.51
C GLU A 501 24.50 0.20 -6.74
N TYR A 502 23.73 0.45 -5.68
CA TYR A 502 22.48 1.24 -5.75
C TYR A 502 22.72 2.71 -6.14
N THR A 503 23.86 3.29 -5.78
CA THR A 503 24.24 4.68 -6.09
C THR A 503 25.27 4.80 -7.21
N SER A 504 25.52 3.72 -7.96
CA SER A 504 26.54 3.66 -9.01
C SER A 504 26.33 4.68 -10.13
N GLU A 505 25.07 4.99 -10.47
CA GLU A 505 24.70 6.01 -11.46
C GLU A 505 24.70 7.44 -10.87
N ASP A 506 24.65 7.58 -9.54
CA ASP A 506 24.55 8.85 -8.81
C ASP A 506 25.64 8.97 -7.73
N LEU A 507 26.92 8.91 -8.14
CA LEU A 507 28.09 8.91 -7.23
C LEU A 507 28.11 10.06 -6.20
N GLN A 508 27.42 11.17 -6.47
CA GLN A 508 27.26 12.27 -5.52
C GLN A 508 26.57 11.86 -4.21
N TYR A 509 25.70 10.83 -4.24
CA TYR A 509 24.96 10.36 -3.07
C TYR A 509 25.68 9.24 -2.31
N GLN A 510 26.76 8.67 -2.86
CA GLN A 510 27.49 7.56 -2.24
C GLN A 510 27.96 7.90 -0.81
N LYS A 511 28.32 9.17 -0.56
CA LYS A 511 28.77 9.67 0.76
C LYS A 511 27.64 10.04 1.73
N ASN A 512 26.38 9.91 1.32
CA ASN A 512 25.23 10.30 2.14
C ASN A 512 24.71 9.14 3.01
N LEU A 513 25.48 8.05 3.15
CA LEU A 513 25.16 6.91 3.99
C LEU A 513 25.83 7.00 5.36
N VAL A 514 25.04 6.77 6.41
CA VAL A 514 25.52 6.44 7.74
C VAL A 514 25.07 5.03 8.11
N ILE A 515 26.00 4.22 8.61
CA ILE A 515 25.70 2.87 9.09
C ILE A 515 25.79 2.85 10.61
N VAL A 516 24.74 2.38 11.28
CA VAL A 516 24.66 2.36 12.74
C VAL A 516 24.41 0.93 13.23
N LYS A 517 25.31 0.43 14.08
CA LYS A 517 25.09 -0.82 14.82
C LYS A 517 24.10 -0.57 15.95
N VAL A 518 23.00 -1.32 15.99
CA VAL A 518 21.96 -1.27 17.03
C VAL A 518 21.80 -2.64 17.69
N LYS A 519 21.12 -2.72 18.84
CA LYS A 519 20.91 -3.98 19.57
C LYS A 519 19.78 -4.83 18.98
N GLY A 520 18.76 -4.17 18.44
CA GLY A 520 17.60 -4.82 17.88
C GLY A 520 16.84 -3.94 16.91
N LEU A 521 16.15 -4.60 15.99
CA LEU A 521 15.26 -3.98 15.01
C LEU A 521 13.88 -4.65 15.09
N PRO A 522 12.81 -3.98 14.62
CA PRO A 522 11.48 -4.55 14.60
C PRO A 522 11.45 -5.92 13.90
N ARG A 523 10.61 -6.83 14.40
CA ARG A 523 10.47 -8.20 13.86
C ARG A 523 11.76 -9.04 13.91
N GLY A 524 12.76 -8.62 14.68
CA GLY A 524 14.04 -9.34 14.81
C GLY A 524 14.89 -9.35 13.53
N CYS A 525 14.56 -8.49 12.56
CA CYS A 525 15.34 -8.37 11.33
C CYS A 525 16.75 -7.84 11.64
N LYS A 526 17.64 -7.98 10.65
CA LYS A 526 19.07 -7.69 10.83
C LYS A 526 19.54 -6.40 10.17
N VAL A 527 18.73 -5.86 9.26
CA VAL A 527 19.00 -4.66 8.49
C VAL A 527 17.71 -3.83 8.34
N GLU A 528 17.82 -2.52 8.45
CA GLU A 528 16.76 -1.55 8.22
C GLU A 528 17.34 -0.30 7.54
N TRP A 529 16.68 0.21 6.50
CA TRP A 529 17.08 1.47 5.85
C TRP A 529 16.05 2.56 6.10
N GLY A 530 16.49 3.78 6.39
CA GLY A 530 15.62 4.95 6.53
C GLY A 530 16.38 6.24 6.28
N GLY A 531 15.77 7.39 6.53
CA GLY A 531 16.46 8.68 6.44
C GLY A 531 15.64 9.78 5.79
N LEU A 532 16.29 10.59 4.96
CA LEU A 532 15.76 11.77 4.31
C LEU A 532 16.01 11.72 2.79
N SER A 533 14.98 11.99 2.02
CA SER A 533 15.11 12.34 0.61
C SER A 533 14.58 13.74 0.33
N TYR A 534 14.96 14.28 -0.82
CA TYR A 534 14.52 15.60 -1.27
C TYR A 534 14.26 15.61 -2.77
N LYS A 535 13.59 16.66 -3.24
CA LYS A 535 13.49 17.04 -4.63
C LYS A 535 13.92 18.50 -4.75
N ASP A 536 14.59 18.87 -5.83
CA ASP A 536 14.92 20.28 -6.06
C ASP A 536 13.63 21.09 -6.17
N VAL A 537 13.59 22.24 -5.49
CA VAL A 537 12.54 23.24 -5.65
C VAL A 537 12.90 24.04 -6.90
N ILE A 538 12.07 23.95 -7.94
CA ILE A 538 12.24 24.67 -9.22
C ILE A 538 11.82 26.13 -9.05
#